data_AF-A0A951WUS0-F1
#
_entry.id   AF-A0A951WUS0-F1
#
_cell.length_a   1.000
_cell.length_b   1.000
_cell.length_c   1.000
_cell.angle_alpha   90.00
_cell.angle_beta   90.00
_cell.angle_gamma   90.00
#
_symmetry.space_group_name_H-M   'P 1'
#
loop_
_entity.id
_entity.type
_entity.pdbx_description
1 polymer ?
#
loop_
_entity_poly.entity_id
_entity_poly.type
_entity_poly.pdbx_seq_one_letter_code
_entity_poly.pdbx_strand_id
1 'polypeptide(L)'
;MTMKDRGLRTRVTRMFQRRAGNELTYLVMGVALGIIISRIGDLISDQPRSFFESLVPEFIGIVFTVFVINRLDAVREDRLILEKLLREMHSRYNPVSLQAIEELRVMGYLDSGVLRDRDFRGSSWQEANLYRADLRGADLKHADLENADLYEANLEGSTVTPDQLRLCKTLRRCIMPDGSRYDGRYNLHWDLYLMRRDGFNPDDPASAASFYEVPLETYQAGQLAEKR
;
A
#
# COMPACT_ATOMS: atom_id res chain seq x y z
N MET A 1 12.44 12.36 9.45
CA MET A 1 11.35 12.66 8.49
C MET A 1 11.81 13.77 7.55
N THR A 2 12.27 13.41 6.35
CA THR A 2 12.93 14.31 5.39
C THR A 2 11.90 15.14 4.60
N MET A 3 12.31 16.29 4.04
CA MET A 3 11.39 17.22 3.35
C MET A 3 10.62 16.61 2.17
N LYS A 4 11.13 15.54 1.54
CA LYS A 4 10.44 14.78 0.49
C LYS A 4 9.16 14.11 1.00
N ASP A 5 9.20 13.59 2.22
CA ASP A 5 8.11 12.86 2.88
C ASP A 5 6.89 13.77 3.13
N ARG A 6 7.15 15.07 3.38
CA ARG A 6 6.10 16.10 3.45
C ARG A 6 5.47 16.39 2.09
N GLY A 7 6.26 16.45 1.01
CA GLY A 7 5.75 16.73 -0.35
C GLY A 7 4.82 15.63 -0.88
N LEU A 8 5.17 14.37 -0.62
CA LEU A 8 4.39 13.19 -1.01
C LEU A 8 3.07 13.08 -0.25
N ARG A 9 3.09 13.19 1.08
CA ARG A 9 1.86 13.25 1.90
C ARG A 9 0.95 14.38 1.42
N THR A 10 1.51 15.57 1.14
CA THR A 10 0.70 16.70 0.67
C THR A 10 0.07 16.46 -0.71
N ARG A 11 0.66 15.64 -1.58
CA ARG A 11 0.08 15.25 -2.88
C ARG A 11 -1.05 14.24 -2.72
N VAL A 12 -0.83 13.19 -1.93
CA VAL A 12 -1.82 12.13 -1.69
C VAL A 12 -3.01 12.68 -0.90
N THR A 13 -2.77 13.43 0.18
CA THR A 13 -3.83 14.08 0.97
C THR A 13 -4.62 15.09 0.13
N ARG A 14 -3.98 15.82 -0.80
CA ARG A 14 -4.70 16.69 -1.75
C ARG A 14 -5.58 15.91 -2.72
N MET A 15 -5.13 14.76 -3.23
CA MET A 15 -5.97 13.92 -4.10
C MET A 15 -7.22 13.42 -3.35
N PHE A 16 -7.06 12.91 -2.12
CA PHE A 16 -8.19 12.46 -1.31
C PHE A 16 -9.14 13.60 -0.91
N GLN A 17 -8.62 14.77 -0.51
CA GLN A 17 -9.47 15.91 -0.15
C GLN A 17 -10.24 16.49 -1.35
N ARG A 18 -9.62 16.55 -2.53
CA ARG A 18 -10.29 17.03 -3.75
C ARG A 18 -11.46 16.11 -4.15
N ARG A 19 -11.30 14.81 -3.89
CA ARG A 19 -12.29 13.77 -4.22
C ARG A 19 -13.54 13.84 -3.33
N ALA A 20 -13.37 13.96 -2.01
CA ALA A 20 -14.49 14.12 -1.07
C ALA A 20 -15.23 15.47 -1.25
N GLY A 21 -14.50 16.54 -1.56
CA GLY A 21 -15.10 17.86 -1.79
C GLY A 21 -16.01 17.91 -3.02
N ASN A 22 -15.64 17.23 -4.10
CA ASN A 22 -16.41 17.25 -5.35
C ASN A 22 -17.73 16.49 -5.22
N GLU A 23 -17.74 15.31 -4.60
CA GLU A 23 -18.97 14.50 -4.42
C GLU A 23 -20.03 15.26 -3.59
N LEU A 24 -19.61 15.93 -2.51
CA LEU A 24 -20.51 16.76 -1.70
C LEU A 24 -21.03 17.98 -2.47
N THR A 25 -20.17 18.60 -3.30
CA THR A 25 -20.55 19.78 -4.09
C THR A 25 -21.64 19.44 -5.10
N TYR A 26 -21.54 18.30 -5.80
CA TYR A 26 -22.56 17.88 -6.77
C TYR A 26 -23.89 17.49 -6.12
N LEU A 27 -23.84 16.81 -4.97
CA LEU A 27 -25.04 16.49 -4.21
C LEU A 27 -25.76 17.77 -3.75
N VAL A 28 -25.01 18.73 -3.21
CA VAL A 28 -25.54 20.02 -2.75
C VAL A 28 -26.08 20.84 -3.92
N MET A 29 -25.37 20.89 -5.06
CA MET A 29 -25.83 21.53 -6.29
C MET A 29 -27.12 20.91 -6.80
N GLY A 30 -27.22 19.59 -6.87
CA GLY A 30 -28.42 18.89 -7.35
C GLY A 30 -29.65 19.15 -6.48
N VAL A 31 -29.47 19.10 -5.15
CA VAL A 31 -30.53 19.44 -4.19
C VAL A 31 -30.93 20.92 -4.29
N ALA A 32 -29.95 21.83 -4.36
CA ALA A 32 -30.21 23.26 -4.49
C ALA A 32 -30.94 23.60 -5.81
N LEU A 33 -30.54 22.99 -6.93
CA LEU A 33 -31.19 23.21 -8.22
C LEU A 33 -32.66 22.72 -8.18
N GLY A 34 -32.91 21.55 -7.58
CA GLY A 34 -34.27 21.03 -7.41
C GLY A 34 -35.17 21.96 -6.59
N ILE A 35 -34.65 22.52 -5.50
CA ILE A 35 -35.36 23.50 -4.66
C ILE A 35 -35.62 24.80 -5.45
N ILE A 36 -34.65 25.30 -6.20
CA ILE A 36 -34.77 26.52 -7.01
C ILE A 36 -35.82 26.35 -8.10
N ILE A 37 -35.79 25.23 -8.84
CA ILE A 37 -36.77 24.93 -9.90
C ILE A 37 -38.18 24.86 -9.33
N SER A 38 -38.36 24.19 -8.18
CA SER A 38 -39.66 24.11 -7.50
C SER A 38 -40.19 25.49 -7.07
N ARG A 39 -39.31 26.39 -6.60
CA ARG A 39 -39.69 27.75 -6.15
C ARG A 39 -39.95 28.71 -7.32
N ILE A 40 -39.20 28.60 -8.41
CA ILE A 40 -39.39 29.41 -9.62
C ILE A 40 -40.72 29.07 -10.30
N GLY A 41 -41.13 27.80 -10.28
CA GLY A 41 -42.43 27.37 -10.79
C GLY A 41 -43.63 28.03 -10.09
N ASP A 42 -43.47 28.43 -8.82
CA ASP A 42 -44.50 29.21 -8.11
C ASP A 42 -44.44 30.72 -8.41
N LEU A 43 -43.32 31.23 -8.95
CA LEU A 43 -43.10 32.66 -9.22
C LEU A 43 -43.49 33.06 -10.66
N ILE A 44 -43.47 32.11 -11.60
CA ILE A 44 -43.83 32.33 -13.01
C ILE A 44 -45.31 31.93 -13.21
N SER A 45 -46.20 32.91 -13.23
CA SER A 45 -47.66 32.68 -13.28
C SER A 45 -48.20 32.12 -14.60
N ASP A 46 -47.44 32.24 -15.69
CA ASP A 46 -47.90 31.97 -17.06
C ASP A 46 -47.55 30.56 -17.57
N GLN A 47 -46.83 29.74 -16.80
CA GLN A 47 -46.46 28.39 -17.19
C GLN A 47 -47.13 27.35 -16.28
N PRO A 48 -47.71 26.27 -16.83
CA PRO A 48 -48.38 25.26 -16.04
C PRO A 48 -47.37 24.48 -15.18
N ARG A 49 -47.70 24.19 -13.92
CA ARG A 49 -46.85 23.39 -13.00
C ARG A 49 -46.38 22.06 -13.60
N SER A 50 -47.18 21.45 -14.47
CA SER A 50 -46.85 20.23 -15.21
C SER A 50 -45.60 20.37 -16.10
N PHE A 51 -45.28 21.58 -16.57
CA PHE A 51 -44.04 21.86 -17.30
C PHE A 51 -42.83 21.64 -16.40
N PHE A 52 -42.82 22.20 -15.19
CA PHE A 52 -41.73 22.03 -14.23
C PHE A 52 -41.65 20.59 -13.68
N GLU A 53 -42.78 19.92 -13.46
CA GLU A 53 -42.82 18.52 -13.06
C GLU A 53 -42.20 17.58 -14.10
N SER A 54 -42.30 17.91 -15.40
CA SER A 54 -41.66 17.13 -16.46
C SER A 54 -40.14 17.31 -16.54
N LEU A 55 -39.63 18.48 -16.10
CA LEU A 55 -38.20 18.79 -16.12
C LEU A 55 -37.43 18.19 -14.94
N VAL A 56 -38.06 18.08 -13.77
CA VAL A 56 -37.40 17.59 -12.55
C VAL A 56 -36.77 16.20 -12.72
N PRO A 57 -37.45 15.18 -13.30
CA PRO A 57 -36.85 13.87 -13.55
C PRO A 57 -35.63 13.92 -14.47
N GLU A 58 -35.63 14.78 -15.49
CA GLU A 58 -34.50 14.95 -16.40
C GLU A 58 -33.27 15.52 -15.68
N PHE A 59 -33.47 16.56 -14.85
CA PHE A 59 -32.38 17.14 -14.06
C PHE A 59 -31.79 16.15 -13.04
N ILE A 60 -32.65 15.38 -12.36
CA ILE A 60 -32.19 14.30 -11.46
C ILE A 60 -31.38 13.27 -12.24
N GLY A 61 -31.83 12.88 -13.44
CA GLY A 61 -31.11 11.98 -14.33
C GLY A 61 -29.73 12.51 -14.74
N ILE A 62 -29.62 13.80 -15.05
CA ILE A 62 -28.33 14.44 -15.40
C ILE A 62 -27.39 14.44 -14.19
N VAL A 63 -27.85 14.86 -13.01
CA VAL A 63 -27.03 14.89 -11.79
C VAL A 63 -26.56 13.49 -11.42
N PHE A 64 -27.45 12.49 -11.51
CA PHE A 64 -27.10 11.09 -11.28
C PHE A 64 -26.07 10.59 -12.31
N THR A 65 -26.26 10.92 -13.58
CA THR A 65 -25.33 10.55 -14.65
C THR A 65 -23.94 11.16 -14.41
N VAL A 66 -23.87 12.45 -14.08
CA VAL A 66 -22.60 13.13 -13.74
C VAL A 66 -21.95 12.51 -12.51
N PHE A 67 -22.73 12.20 -11.47
CA PHE A 67 -22.24 11.51 -10.28
C PHE A 67 -21.62 10.14 -10.63
N VAL A 68 -22.34 9.33 -11.41
CA VAL A 68 -21.87 8.02 -11.85
C VAL A 68 -20.61 8.15 -12.70
N ILE A 69 -20.57 9.08 -13.66
CA ILE A 69 -19.39 9.32 -14.51
C ILE A 69 -18.19 9.73 -13.65
N ASN A 70 -18.34 10.70 -12.75
CA ASN A 70 -17.26 11.13 -11.86
C ASN A 70 -16.76 10.00 -10.97
N ARG A 71 -17.67 9.15 -10.48
CA ARG A 71 -17.31 7.99 -9.67
C ARG A 71 -16.52 6.96 -10.50
N LEU A 72 -16.96 6.69 -11.72
CA LEU A 72 -16.27 5.80 -12.65
C LEU A 72 -14.88 6.33 -13.03
N ASP A 73 -14.75 7.61 -13.33
CA ASP A 73 -13.48 8.23 -13.70
C ASP A 73 -12.48 8.21 -12.55
N ALA A 74 -12.93 8.47 -11.33
CA ALA A 74 -12.06 8.40 -10.16
C ALA A 74 -11.52 6.98 -9.91
N VAL A 75 -12.33 5.94 -10.12
CA VAL A 75 -11.87 4.54 -10.01
C VAL A 75 -10.86 4.21 -11.11
N ARG A 76 -11.05 4.74 -12.33
CA ARG A 76 -10.09 4.57 -13.44
C ARG A 76 -8.76 5.26 -13.13
N GLU A 77 -8.77 6.46 -12.58
CA GLU A 77 -7.57 7.20 -12.21
C GLU A 77 -6.74 6.46 -11.15
N ASP A 78 -7.37 5.94 -10.09
CA ASP A 78 -6.67 5.16 -9.07
C ASP A 78 -5.98 3.94 -9.67
N ARG A 79 -6.66 3.23 -10.57
CA ARG A 79 -6.10 2.07 -11.25
C ARG A 79 -4.91 2.48 -12.12
N LEU A 80 -4.99 3.60 -12.84
CA LEU A 80 -3.87 4.09 -13.65
C LEU A 80 -2.67 4.49 -12.80
N ILE A 81 -2.91 5.14 -11.65
CA ILE A 81 -1.87 5.49 -10.68
C ILE A 81 -1.23 4.22 -10.12
N LEU A 82 -2.03 3.27 -9.66
CA LEU A 82 -1.55 1.98 -9.16
C LEU A 82 -0.67 1.28 -10.19
N GLU A 83 -1.15 1.10 -11.43
CA GLU A 83 -0.37 0.48 -12.51
C GLU A 83 0.93 1.23 -12.83
N LYS A 84 0.90 2.57 -12.75
CA LYS A 84 2.12 3.37 -12.91
C LYS A 84 3.11 3.11 -11.79
N LEU A 85 2.67 3.13 -10.52
CA LEU A 85 3.54 2.90 -9.37
C LEU A 85 4.13 1.50 -9.40
N LEU A 86 3.35 0.49 -9.79
CA LEU A 86 3.83 -0.89 -9.92
C LEU A 86 4.91 -1.02 -11.00
N ARG A 87 4.81 -0.28 -12.11
CA ARG A 87 5.89 -0.19 -13.10
C ARG A 87 7.12 0.52 -12.55
N GLU A 88 6.93 1.61 -11.80
CA GLU A 88 8.03 2.34 -11.17
C GLU A 88 8.73 1.52 -10.07
N MET A 89 8.01 0.66 -9.35
CA MET A 89 8.59 -0.31 -8.41
C MET A 89 9.57 -1.29 -9.06
N HIS A 90 9.32 -1.69 -10.32
CA HIS A 90 10.22 -2.56 -11.08
C HIS A 90 11.51 -1.84 -11.53
N SER A 91 11.60 -0.51 -11.36
CA SER A 91 12.77 0.26 -11.75
C SER A 91 14.06 -0.24 -11.08
N ARG A 92 15.15 -0.27 -11.86
CA ARG A 92 16.51 -0.51 -11.35
C ARG A 92 17.12 0.72 -10.67
N TYR A 93 16.46 1.88 -10.77
CA TYR A 93 16.92 3.14 -10.19
C TYR A 93 16.23 3.39 -8.85
N ASN A 94 16.99 3.20 -7.76
CA ASN A 94 16.50 3.20 -6.38
C ASN A 94 15.57 4.37 -6.01
N PRO A 95 15.85 5.65 -6.38
CA PRO A 95 14.98 6.75 -5.99
C PRO A 95 13.57 6.69 -6.58
N VAL A 96 13.39 6.08 -7.75
CA VAL A 96 12.08 5.94 -8.41
C VAL A 96 11.28 4.80 -7.79
N SER A 97 11.90 3.64 -7.61
CA SER A 97 11.29 2.48 -6.97
C SER A 97 10.94 2.76 -5.51
N LEU A 98 11.82 3.42 -4.74
CA LEU A 98 11.53 3.84 -3.37
C LEU A 98 10.35 4.79 -3.29
N GLN A 99 10.28 5.78 -4.17
CA GLN A 99 9.15 6.68 -4.21
C GLN A 99 7.85 5.90 -4.48
N ALA A 100 7.88 4.94 -5.41
CA ALA A 100 6.72 4.13 -5.71
C ALA A 100 6.27 3.24 -4.54
N ILE A 101 7.22 2.61 -3.85
CA ILE A 101 6.95 1.80 -2.64
C ILE A 101 6.33 2.67 -1.55
N GLU A 102 6.87 3.86 -1.31
CA GLU A 102 6.35 4.78 -0.31
C GLU A 102 4.94 5.29 -0.67
N GLU A 103 4.67 5.59 -1.94
CA GLU A 103 3.33 5.97 -2.39
C GLU A 103 2.32 4.83 -2.19
N LEU A 104 2.68 3.60 -2.56
CA LEU A 104 1.82 2.43 -2.35
C LEU A 104 1.58 2.14 -0.86
N ARG A 105 2.59 2.35 -0.01
CA ARG A 105 2.47 2.24 1.44
C ARG A 105 1.47 3.24 2.00
N VAL A 106 1.58 4.52 1.61
CA VAL A 106 0.67 5.58 2.06
C VAL A 106 -0.76 5.33 1.57
N MET A 107 -0.92 4.74 0.40
CA MET A 107 -2.23 4.35 -0.14
C MET A 107 -2.81 3.06 0.48
N GLY A 108 -2.05 2.34 1.31
CA GLY A 108 -2.50 1.09 1.91
C GLY A 108 -2.57 -0.08 0.94
N TYR A 109 -1.72 -0.08 -0.09
CA TYR A 109 -1.70 -1.14 -1.10
C TYR A 109 -0.69 -2.25 -0.80
N LEU A 110 0.35 -2.03 0.01
CA LEU A 110 1.41 -3.03 0.21
C LEU A 110 0.89 -4.37 0.75
N ASP A 111 -0.10 -4.36 1.64
CA ASP A 111 -0.70 -5.55 2.26
C ASP A 111 -2.00 -6.01 1.56
N SER A 112 -2.48 -5.26 0.56
CA SER A 112 -3.72 -5.57 -0.18
C SER A 112 -3.62 -6.77 -1.12
N GLY A 113 -2.40 -7.28 -1.35
CA GLY A 113 -2.13 -8.38 -2.29
C GLY A 113 -1.88 -7.95 -3.74
N VAL A 114 -1.82 -6.65 -4.04
CA VAL A 114 -1.50 -6.17 -5.41
C VAL A 114 -0.08 -6.52 -5.85
N LEU A 115 0.82 -6.91 -4.93
CA LEU A 115 2.20 -7.28 -5.25
C LEU A 115 2.37 -8.79 -5.49
N ARG A 116 1.33 -9.60 -5.30
CA ARG A 116 1.41 -11.06 -5.45
C ARG A 116 1.68 -11.48 -6.90
N ASP A 117 2.49 -12.52 -7.06
CA ASP A 117 2.82 -13.13 -8.36
C ASP A 117 3.40 -12.15 -9.39
N ARG A 118 3.93 -11.00 -8.93
CA ARG A 118 4.48 -9.95 -9.78
C ARG A 118 5.96 -10.19 -10.06
N ASP A 119 6.39 -9.76 -11.23
CA ASP A 119 7.80 -9.73 -11.62
C ASP A 119 8.46 -8.43 -11.12
N PHE A 120 9.40 -8.56 -10.20
CA PHE A 120 10.24 -7.49 -9.68
C PHE A 120 11.74 -7.83 -9.84
N ARG A 121 12.08 -8.65 -10.84
CA ARG A 121 13.46 -9.08 -11.05
C ARG A 121 14.39 -7.92 -11.34
N GLY A 122 15.48 -7.84 -10.57
CA GLY A 122 16.49 -6.80 -10.74
C GLY A 122 16.04 -5.40 -10.31
N SER A 123 14.89 -5.25 -9.65
CA SER A 123 14.45 -3.96 -9.09
C SER A 123 15.42 -3.50 -8.00
N SER A 124 15.53 -2.20 -7.77
CA SER A 124 16.35 -1.66 -6.68
C SER A 124 15.47 -1.17 -5.54
N TRP A 125 15.41 -1.91 -4.43
CA TRP A 125 14.58 -1.62 -3.26
C TRP A 125 15.45 -1.38 -2.02
N GLN A 126 16.61 -0.76 -2.22
CA GLN A 126 17.53 -0.46 -1.12
C GLN A 126 16.87 0.51 -0.14
N GLU A 127 16.91 0.20 1.16
CA GLU A 127 16.26 0.97 2.24
C GLU A 127 14.73 1.04 2.15
N ALA A 128 14.09 0.20 1.33
CA ALA A 128 12.65 0.21 1.16
C ALA A 128 11.90 -0.18 2.44
N ASN A 129 10.81 0.54 2.73
CA ASN A 129 9.88 0.15 3.78
C ASN A 129 8.78 -0.77 3.22
N LEU A 130 8.94 -2.07 3.44
CA LEU A 130 8.02 -3.13 3.02
C LEU A 130 7.29 -3.73 4.23
N TYR A 131 7.10 -2.94 5.29
CA TYR A 131 6.34 -3.35 6.48
C TYR A 131 4.98 -3.92 6.08
N ARG A 132 4.71 -5.17 6.49
CA ARG A 132 3.50 -5.93 6.17
C ARG A 132 3.20 -6.18 4.69
N ALA A 133 4.17 -5.97 3.79
CA ALA A 133 3.94 -6.16 2.36
C ALA A 133 3.57 -7.62 2.05
N ASP A 134 2.57 -7.80 1.19
CA ASP A 134 2.12 -9.10 0.71
C ASP A 134 2.79 -9.42 -0.64
N LEU A 135 3.96 -10.05 -0.58
CA LEU A 135 4.86 -10.37 -1.69
C LEU A 135 4.76 -11.84 -2.10
N ARG A 136 3.66 -12.52 -1.78
CA ARG A 136 3.49 -13.94 -2.09
C ARG A 136 3.63 -14.23 -3.57
N GLY A 137 4.41 -15.24 -3.92
CA GLY A 137 4.67 -15.62 -5.31
C GLY A 137 5.45 -14.60 -6.15
N ALA A 138 5.85 -13.45 -5.58
CA ALA A 138 6.58 -12.43 -6.34
C ALA A 138 7.96 -12.94 -6.77
N ASP A 139 8.39 -12.63 -7.99
CA ASP A 139 9.74 -12.93 -8.47
C ASP A 139 10.67 -11.76 -8.12
N LEU A 140 11.51 -11.97 -7.10
CA LEU A 140 12.47 -11.00 -6.59
C LEU A 140 13.91 -11.36 -6.99
N LYS A 141 14.14 -12.24 -7.98
CA LYS A 141 15.50 -12.62 -8.36
C LYS A 141 16.32 -11.40 -8.75
N HIS A 142 17.51 -11.29 -8.17
CA HIS A 142 18.45 -10.18 -8.38
C HIS A 142 17.92 -8.80 -7.95
N ALA A 143 16.77 -8.72 -7.28
CA ALA A 143 16.33 -7.47 -6.67
C ALA A 143 17.31 -7.06 -5.56
N ASP A 144 17.63 -5.79 -5.48
CA ASP A 144 18.46 -5.25 -4.43
C ASP A 144 17.60 -4.93 -3.20
N LEU A 145 17.80 -5.68 -2.12
CA LEU A 145 17.05 -5.54 -0.86
C LEU A 145 17.94 -5.01 0.27
N GLU A 146 19.08 -4.40 -0.04
CA GLU A 146 20.00 -3.88 0.97
C GLU A 146 19.29 -2.90 1.92
N ASN A 147 19.37 -3.17 3.22
CA ASN A 147 18.70 -2.40 4.27
C ASN A 147 17.17 -2.28 4.15
N ALA A 148 16.51 -3.11 3.34
CA ALA A 148 15.05 -3.13 3.25
C ALA A 148 14.41 -3.63 4.56
N ASP A 149 13.31 -3.01 4.96
CA ASP A 149 12.54 -3.36 6.16
C ASP A 149 11.35 -4.26 5.76
N LEU A 150 11.46 -5.57 6.02
CA LEU A 150 10.46 -6.59 5.69
C LEU A 150 9.74 -7.09 6.95
N TYR A 151 9.67 -6.26 8.00
CA TYR A 151 8.98 -6.63 9.23
C TYR A 151 7.50 -6.98 8.96
N GLU A 152 7.06 -8.14 9.43
CA GLU A 152 5.72 -8.72 9.18
C GLU A 152 5.34 -8.91 7.69
N ALA A 153 6.28 -8.84 6.75
CA ALA A 153 5.99 -9.11 5.34
C ALA A 153 5.69 -10.60 5.09
N ASN A 154 4.95 -10.90 4.02
CA ASN A 154 4.70 -12.27 3.58
C ASN A 154 5.43 -12.56 2.26
N LEU A 155 6.46 -13.40 2.32
CA LEU A 155 7.26 -13.86 1.19
C LEU A 155 6.90 -15.28 0.73
N GLU A 156 5.84 -15.90 1.23
CA GLU A 156 5.47 -17.28 0.90
C GLU A 156 5.38 -17.50 -0.62
N GLY A 157 6.13 -18.49 -1.13
CA GLY A 157 6.23 -18.79 -2.56
C GLY A 157 6.96 -17.75 -3.41
N SER A 158 7.44 -16.64 -2.83
CA SER A 158 8.27 -15.66 -3.55
C SER A 158 9.61 -16.27 -3.94
N THR A 159 10.19 -15.80 -5.05
CA THR A 159 11.53 -16.23 -5.45
C THR A 159 12.56 -15.19 -5.03
N VAL A 160 13.20 -15.43 -3.90
CA VAL A 160 14.28 -14.61 -3.35
C VAL A 160 15.41 -15.52 -2.84
N THR A 161 16.66 -15.08 -2.96
CA THR A 161 17.82 -15.87 -2.52
C THR A 161 18.16 -15.60 -1.05
N PRO A 162 18.78 -16.54 -0.33
CA PRO A 162 19.29 -16.30 1.02
C PRO A 162 20.22 -15.08 1.09
N ASP A 163 21.09 -14.89 0.09
CA ASP A 163 22.02 -13.76 0.05
C ASP A 163 21.32 -12.40 -0.01
N GLN A 164 20.21 -12.29 -0.75
CA GLN A 164 19.39 -11.07 -0.75
C GLN A 164 18.74 -10.82 0.61
N LEU A 165 18.29 -11.89 1.28
CA LEU A 165 17.64 -11.80 2.60
C LEU A 165 18.62 -11.40 3.72
N ARG A 166 19.89 -11.81 3.63
CA ARG A 166 20.96 -11.40 4.56
C ARG A 166 21.23 -9.90 4.56
N LEU A 167 20.98 -9.23 3.43
CA LEU A 167 21.21 -7.80 3.25
C LEU A 167 20.04 -6.95 3.76
N CYS A 168 18.90 -7.57 4.08
CA CYS A 168 17.75 -6.87 4.60
C CYS A 168 18.05 -6.31 6.00
N LYS A 169 17.38 -5.21 6.34
CA LYS A 169 17.50 -4.60 7.67
C LYS A 169 16.89 -5.51 8.73
N THR A 170 15.67 -6.01 8.50
CA THR A 170 14.98 -6.92 9.41
C THR A 170 14.02 -7.81 8.64
N LEU A 171 13.85 -9.04 9.12
CA LEU A 171 12.86 -10.02 8.65
C LEU A 171 11.96 -10.47 9.81
N ARG A 172 11.94 -9.75 10.94
CA ARG A 172 11.16 -10.16 12.11
C ARG A 172 9.69 -10.33 11.76
N ARG A 173 9.11 -11.43 12.24
CA ARG A 173 7.73 -11.85 11.98
C ARG A 173 7.38 -12.04 10.50
N CYS A 174 8.36 -12.02 9.61
CA CYS A 174 8.15 -12.32 8.20
C CYS A 174 7.79 -13.80 8.01
N ILE A 175 6.92 -14.07 7.04
CA ILE A 175 6.69 -15.43 6.52
C ILE A 175 7.67 -15.64 5.38
N MET A 176 8.51 -16.66 5.49
CA MET A 176 9.58 -17.01 4.57
C MET A 176 9.04 -17.65 3.28
N PRO A 177 9.86 -17.75 2.21
CA PRO A 177 9.45 -18.39 0.96
C PRO A 177 8.92 -19.82 1.09
N ASP A 178 9.40 -20.57 2.07
CA ASP A 178 8.94 -21.94 2.39
C ASP A 178 7.66 -21.98 3.26
N GLY A 179 7.08 -20.82 3.59
CA GLY A 179 5.91 -20.67 4.46
C GLY A 179 6.23 -20.70 5.96
N SER A 180 7.49 -20.94 6.35
CA SER A 180 7.90 -20.89 7.76
C SER A 180 7.96 -19.46 8.28
N ARG A 181 7.87 -19.25 9.60
CA ARG A 181 8.18 -17.94 10.19
C ARG A 181 9.70 -17.74 10.23
N TYR A 182 10.15 -16.53 9.98
CA TYR A 182 11.55 -16.18 10.13
C TYR A 182 12.03 -16.45 11.56
N ASP A 183 13.12 -17.22 11.66
CA ASP A 183 13.67 -17.78 12.89
C ASP A 183 15.03 -17.15 13.26
N GLY A 184 15.40 -16.03 12.66
CA GLY A 184 16.67 -15.37 12.95
C GLY A 184 17.89 -16.01 12.30
N ARG A 185 17.75 -16.99 11.40
CA ARG A 185 18.88 -17.74 10.81
C ARG A 185 19.97 -16.85 10.18
N TYR A 186 19.62 -15.66 9.67
CA TYR A 186 20.59 -14.77 9.03
C TYR A 186 21.34 -13.83 10.00
N ASN A 187 21.00 -13.83 11.29
CA ASN A 187 21.65 -12.98 12.31
C ASN A 187 21.77 -11.51 11.88
N LEU A 188 20.69 -10.95 11.33
CA LEU A 188 20.67 -9.60 10.80
C LEU A 188 21.12 -8.60 11.86
N HIS A 189 22.00 -7.67 11.48
CA HIS A 189 22.61 -6.72 12.41
C HIS A 189 21.57 -5.91 13.20
N TRP A 190 20.50 -5.47 12.53
CA TRP A 190 19.45 -4.69 13.17
C TRP A 190 18.62 -5.53 14.16
N ASP A 191 18.38 -6.80 13.85
CA ASP A 191 17.66 -7.70 14.77
C ASP A 191 18.48 -7.94 16.04
N LEU A 192 19.79 -8.17 15.92
CA LEU A 192 20.68 -8.33 17.08
C LEU A 192 20.77 -7.04 17.92
N TYR A 193 20.75 -5.88 17.26
CA TYR A 193 20.67 -4.60 17.95
C TYR A 193 19.36 -4.46 18.74
N LEU A 194 18.21 -4.73 18.09
CA LEU A 194 16.89 -4.67 18.72
C LEU A 194 16.77 -5.69 19.86
N MET A 195 17.31 -6.90 19.69
CA MET A 195 17.33 -7.95 20.70
C MET A 195 18.00 -7.47 22.00
N ARG A 196 19.22 -6.93 21.90
CA ARG A 196 19.94 -6.37 23.05
C ARG A 196 19.22 -5.17 23.67
N ARG A 197 18.67 -4.28 22.83
CA ARG A 197 17.92 -3.10 23.28
C ARG A 197 16.67 -3.48 24.07
N ASP A 198 15.98 -4.52 23.63
CA ASP A 198 14.73 -4.99 24.23
C ASP A 198 14.97 -5.96 25.42
N GLY A 199 16.22 -6.15 25.85
CA GLY A 199 16.60 -6.93 27.03
C GLY A 199 16.80 -8.42 26.81
N PHE A 200 16.83 -8.88 25.56
CA PHE A 200 17.09 -10.27 25.19
C PHE A 200 18.60 -10.51 24.99
N ASN A 201 19.08 -11.71 25.33
CA ASN A 201 20.47 -12.11 25.18
C ASN A 201 20.68 -12.88 23.86
N PRO A 202 21.43 -12.33 22.87
CA PRO A 202 21.70 -13.03 21.61
C PRO A 202 22.55 -14.29 21.74
N ASP A 203 23.33 -14.41 22.82
CA ASP A 203 24.18 -15.57 23.05
C ASP A 203 23.41 -16.74 23.70
N ASP A 204 22.19 -16.49 24.21
CA ASP A 204 21.29 -17.51 24.75
C ASP A 204 20.23 -17.89 23.70
N PRO A 205 20.26 -19.13 23.16
CA PRO A 205 19.28 -19.59 22.17
C PRO A 205 17.82 -19.49 22.63
N ALA A 206 17.53 -19.68 23.92
CA ALA A 206 16.17 -19.58 24.44
C ALA A 206 15.65 -18.13 24.44
N SER A 207 16.52 -17.19 24.84
CA SER A 207 16.24 -15.76 24.74
C SER A 207 16.07 -15.31 23.30
N ALA A 208 16.94 -15.73 22.38
CA ALA A 208 16.85 -15.41 20.96
C ALA A 208 15.58 -15.99 20.31
N ALA A 209 15.24 -17.26 20.58
CA ALA A 209 14.01 -17.88 20.08
C ALA A 209 12.75 -17.13 20.55
N SER A 210 12.75 -16.69 21.82
CA SER A 210 11.66 -15.88 22.39
C SER A 210 11.53 -14.52 21.68
N PHE A 211 12.64 -13.87 21.35
CA PHE A 211 12.65 -12.60 20.60
C PHE A 211 12.07 -12.74 19.18
N TYR A 212 12.34 -13.86 18.51
CA TYR A 212 11.78 -14.17 17.19
C TYR A 212 10.37 -14.78 17.25
N GLU A 213 9.85 -15.07 18.45
CA GLU A 213 8.54 -15.69 18.68
C GLU A 213 8.40 -17.06 17.99
N VAL A 214 9.47 -17.85 18.00
CA VAL A 214 9.52 -19.20 17.45
C VAL A 214 9.91 -20.22 18.53
N PRO A 215 9.52 -21.51 18.39
CA PRO A 215 10.02 -22.56 19.28
C PRO A 215 11.55 -22.63 19.27
N LEU A 216 12.15 -22.96 20.42
CA LEU A 216 13.61 -23.11 20.56
C LEU A 216 14.20 -24.07 19.53
N GLU A 217 13.52 -25.19 19.28
CA GLU A 217 13.94 -26.20 18.31
C GLU A 217 13.99 -25.62 16.88
N THR A 218 13.01 -24.79 16.51
CA THR A 218 12.94 -24.12 15.20
C THR A 218 14.09 -23.13 15.04
N TYR A 219 14.35 -22.30 16.08
CA TYR A 219 15.47 -21.38 16.09
C TYR A 219 16.80 -22.13 15.89
N GLN A 220 17.06 -23.16 16.70
CA GLN A 220 18.30 -23.94 16.64
C GLN A 220 18.47 -24.64 15.29
N ALA A 221 17.40 -25.20 14.72
CA ALA A 221 17.42 -25.80 13.39
C ALA A 221 17.80 -24.80 12.30
N GLY A 222 17.25 -23.58 12.36
CA GLY A 222 17.60 -22.48 11.44
C GLY A 222 19.07 -22.09 11.51
N GLN A 223 19.62 -21.94 12.72
CA GLN A 223 21.04 -21.62 12.91
C GLN A 223 21.99 -22.73 12.44
N LEU A 224 21.55 -24.00 12.47
CA LEU A 224 22.34 -25.15 11.98
C LEU A 224 22.29 -25.27 10.45
N ALA A 225 21.13 -25.04 9.84
CA ALA A 225 20.96 -25.06 8.40
C ALA A 225 21.81 -24.00 7.71
N GLU A 226 21.94 -22.84 8.34
CA GLU A 226 22.70 -21.70 7.86
C GLU A 226 24.23 -21.93 7.81
N LYS A 227 24.76 -22.78 8.69
CA LYS A 227 26.20 -23.06 8.78
C LYS A 227 26.68 -24.07 7.74
N ARG A 228 25.79 -24.63 6.93
CA ARG A 228 26.07 -25.66 5.92
C ARG A 228 26.18 -25.04 4.53
#